data_AF-A0A436RU68-F1
#
_entry.id   AF-A0A436RU68-F1
#
_cell.length_a   1.000
_cell.length_b   1.000
_cell.length_c   1.000
_cell.angle_alpha   90.00
_cell.angle_beta   90.00
_cell.angle_gamma   90.00
#
_symmetry.space_group_name_H-M   'P 1'
#
loop_
_entity.id
_entity.type
_entity.pdbx_description
1 polymer ?
#
loop_
_entity_poly.entity_id
_entity_poly.type
_entity_poly.pdbx_seq_one_letter_code
_entity_poly.pdbx_strand_id
1 'polypeptide(L)' 'MAETFSFKVLASDGKARRGLVSMPRGEIRTPAFMPVGTGGTVKAMYMDQVRGVGADIILGNTYHL' A
#
# COMPACT_ATOMS: atom_id res chain seq x y z
N MET A 1 2.30 19.96 -13.48
CA MET A 1 1.40 19.11 -12.67
C MET A 1 2.20 17.88 -12.28
N ALA A 2 2.48 17.66 -10.99
CA ALA A 2 3.15 16.42 -10.58
C ALA A 2 2.21 15.25 -10.89
N GLU A 3 2.72 14.18 -11.49
CA GLU A 3 1.90 13.00 -11.78
C GLU A 3 1.30 12.46 -10.47
N THR A 4 -0.04 12.36 -10.43
CA THR A 4 -0.79 11.87 -9.26
C THR A 4 -0.58 10.37 -9.01
N PHE A 5 -0.08 9.64 -10.01
CA PHE A 5 0.17 8.21 -9.95
C PHE A 5 1.20 7.82 -11.01
N SER A 6 2.21 7.03 -10.63
CA SER A 6 3.10 6.37 -11.56
C SER A 6 3.39 4.94 -11.11
N PHE A 7 3.58 4.02 -12.07
CA PHE A 7 3.97 2.63 -11.80
C PHE A 7 5.21 2.27 -12.59
N LYS A 8 6.25 1.81 -11.89
CA LYS A 8 7.53 1.38 -12.47
C LYS A 8 7.81 -0.07 -12.13
N VAL A 9 8.11 -0.89 -13.14
CA VAL A 9 8.67 -2.23 -12.95
C VAL A 9 10.18 -2.10 -12.71
N LEU A 10 10.67 -2.65 -11.61
CA LEU A 10 12.07 -2.62 -11.22
C LEU A 10 12.81 -3.90 -11.64
N ALA A 11 12.13 -5.05 -11.60
CA ALA A 11 12.67 -6.34 -12.01
C ALA A 11 11.55 -7.31 -12.36
N SER A 12 11.86 -8.34 -13.14
CA SER A 12 10.93 -9.39 -13.55
C SER A 12 11.61 -10.75 -13.53
N ASP A 13 10.85 -11.79 -13.18
CA ASP A 13 11.24 -13.20 -13.28
C ASP A 13 10.04 -14.00 -13.82
N GLY A 14 10.11 -14.45 -15.07
CA GLY A 14 8.97 -15.01 -15.79
C GLY A 14 7.76 -14.05 -15.79
N LYS A 15 6.65 -14.45 -15.17
CA LYS A 15 5.44 -13.61 -15.02
C LYS A 15 5.45 -12.74 -13.76
N ALA A 16 6.40 -12.96 -12.84
CA ALA A 16 6.52 -12.19 -11.61
C ALA A 16 7.13 -10.81 -11.89
N ARG A 17 6.68 -9.80 -11.16
CA ARG A 17 7.13 -8.41 -11.30
C ARG A 17 7.33 -7.80 -9.92
N ARG A 18 8.51 -7.21 -9.71
CA ARG A 18 8.78 -6.31 -8.59
C ARG A 18 8.68 -4.89 -9.11
N GLY A 19 7.95 -4.02 -8.42
CA GLY A 19 7.74 -2.66 -8.86
C GLY A 19 7.59 -1.66 -7.72
N LEU A 20 7.36 -0.42 -8.12
CA LEU A 20 7.13 0.72 -7.25
C LEU A 20 5.97 1.53 -7.83
N VAL A 21 4.97 1.81 -6.99
CA VAL A 21 3.90 2.76 -7.30
C VAL A 21 4.18 4.03 -6.53
N SER A 22 4.31 5.17 -7.20
CA SER A 22 4.50 6.47 -6.55
C SER A 22 3.19 7.25 -6.59
N MET A 23 2.79 7.79 -5.43
CA MET A 23 1.60 8.62 -5.24
C MET A 23 1.94 9.82 -4.32
N PRO A 24 1.11 10.87 -4.27
CA PRO A 24 1.38 12.04 -3.44
C PRO A 24 1.58 11.75 -1.94
N ARG A 25 1.03 10.65 -1.43
CA ARG A 25 1.12 10.25 -0.01
C ARG A 25 2.26 9.27 0.28
N GLY A 26 3.05 8.89 -0.72
CA GLY A 26 4.18 7.99 -0.56
C GLY A 26 4.33 6.99 -1.70
N GLU A 27 5.25 6.05 -1.49
CA GLU A 27 5.55 4.99 -2.45
C GLU A 27 5.10 3.63 -1.92
N ILE A 28 4.67 2.74 -2.82
CA ILE A 28 4.18 1.40 -2.50
C ILE A 28 5.03 0.38 -3.26
N ARG A 29 5.71 -0.50 -2.53
CA ARG A 29 6.50 -1.59 -3.11
C ARG A 29 5.56 -2.69 -3.57
N THR A 30 5.75 -3.19 -4.80
CA THR A 30 4.96 -4.31 -5.34
C THR A 30 5.84 -5.56 -5.55
N PRO A 31 5.33 -6.78 -5.27
CA PRO A 31 3.97 -7.12 -4.84
C PRO A 31 3.62 -6.59 -3.44
N ALA A 32 2.41 -6.01 -3.28
CA ALA A 32 1.97 -5.36 -2.06
C ALA A 32 0.89 -6.20 -1.35
N PHE A 33 0.98 -6.29 -0.02
CA PHE A 33 -0.08 -6.82 0.83
C PHE A 33 -0.70 -5.66 1.63
N MET A 34 -2.02 -5.52 1.59
CA MET A 34 -2.73 -4.37 2.16
C MET A 34 -3.51 -4.79 3.41
N PRO A 35 -3.11 -4.34 4.62
CA PRO A 35 -3.92 -4.53 5.82
C PRO A 35 -5.28 -3.84 5.67
N VAL A 36 -6.34 -4.52 6.11
CA VAL A 36 -7.73 -4.03 5.99
C VAL A 36 -8.12 -3.24 7.23
N GLY A 37 -8.44 -1.96 7.04
CA GLY A 37 -9.04 -1.08 8.01
C GLY A 37 -10.57 -1.06 7.86
N THR A 38 -11.28 -1.59 8.86
CA THR A 38 -12.75 -1.62 8.89
C THR A 38 -13.25 -0.81 10.09
N GLY A 39 -14.23 0.07 9.89
CA GLY A 39 -14.68 0.99 10.94
C GLY A 39 -13.59 1.98 11.35
N GLY A 40 -12.80 2.48 10.39
CA GLY A 40 -11.76 3.47 10.63
C GLY A 40 -10.44 2.95 11.24
N THR A 41 -10.29 1.65 11.50
CA THR A 41 -9.08 1.09 12.12
C THR A 41 -8.65 -0.25 11.53
N VAL A 42 -7.34 -0.51 11.50
CA VAL A 42 -6.83 -1.89 11.45
C VAL A 42 -7.02 -2.48 12.85
N LYS A 43 -7.70 -3.62 12.96
CA LYS A 43 -8.11 -4.16 14.28
C LYS A 43 -6.88 -4.52 15.12
N ALA A 44 -6.92 -4.13 16.40
CA ALA A 44 -5.90 -4.42 17.42
C ALA A 44 -4.49 -3.87 17.14
N MET A 45 -4.34 -2.90 16.22
CA MET A 45 -3.06 -2.28 15.92
C MET A 45 -3.18 -0.76 15.79
N TYR A 46 -2.21 -0.04 16.33
CA TYR A 46 -1.98 1.38 16.03
C TYR A 46 -1.32 1.54 14.65
N MET A 47 -1.49 2.71 14.02
CA MET A 47 -1.00 2.96 12.65
C MET A 47 0.53 2.91 12.52
N ASP A 48 1.25 3.27 13.58
CA ASP A 48 2.71 3.10 13.67
C ASP A 48 3.12 1.63 13.73
N GLN A 49 2.37 0.77 14.42
CA GLN A 49 2.59 -0.68 14.41
C GLN A 49 2.33 -1.29 13.02
N VAL A 50 1.27 -0.84 12.33
CA VAL A 50 0.98 -1.25 10.94
C VAL A 50 2.11 -0.86 10.00
N ARG A 51 2.65 0.36 10.16
CA ARG A 51 3.84 0.80 9.40
C ARG A 51 5.10 0.03 9.81
N GLY A 52 5.24 -0.30 11.10
CA GLY A 52 6.38 -1.03 11.66
C GLY A 52 6.53 -2.46 11.12
N VAL A 53 5.43 -3.10 10.72
CA VAL A 53 5.46 -4.41 10.03
C VAL A 53 5.74 -4.30 8.52
N GLY A 54 5.97 -3.08 8.01
CA GLY A 54 6.38 -2.83 6.63
C GLY A 54 5.24 -2.60 5.64
N ALA A 55 4.03 -2.30 6.11
CA ALA A 55 2.92 -1.94 5.21
C ALA A 55 3.11 -0.53 4.62
N ASP A 56 3.08 -0.44 3.30
CA ASP A 56 3.17 0.84 2.57
C ASP A 56 1.78 1.48 2.31
N ILE A 57 0.72 0.66 2.38
CA ILE A 57 -0.66 1.04 2.07
C ILE A 57 -1.64 0.21 2.92
N ILE A 58 -2.79 0.80 3.24
CA ILE A 58 -3.94 0.14 3.88
C ILE A 58 -5.19 0.24 3.00
N LEU A 59 -6.12 -0.69 3.16
CA LEU A 59 -7.43 -0.65 2.52
C LEU A 59 -8.49 -0.19 3.52
N GLY A 60 -9.19 0.91 3.25
CA GLY A 60 -10.37 1.32 4.01
C GLY A 60 -11.65 0.77 3.39
N ASN A 61 -12.51 0.12 4.17
CA ASN A 61 -13.80 -0.36 3.67
C ASN A 61 -14.88 0.73 3.82
N THR A 62 -15.27 1.35 2.70
CA THR A 62 -16.26 2.43 2.65
C THR A 62 -17.65 2.06 3.17
N TYR A 63 -18.07 0.79 3.11
CA TYR A 63 -19.38 0.38 3.63
C TYR A 63 -19.48 0.53 5.16
N HIS A 64 -18.36 0.38 5.87
CA HIS A 64 -18.31 0.42 7.34
C HIS A 64 -17.84 1.77 7.90
N LEU A 65 -17.56 2.75 7.03
CA LEU A 65 -17.15 4.10 7.44
C LEU A 65 -18.35 4.96 7.81
#